data_AF-A0A939DH05-F1
#
_entry.id   AF-A0A939DH05-F1
#
_cell.length_a   1.000
_cell.length_b   1.000
_cell.length_c   1.000
_cell.angle_alpha   90.00
_cell.angle_beta   90.00
_cell.angle_gamma   90.00
#
_symmetry.space_group_name_H-M   'P 1'
#
loop_
_entity.id
_entity.type
_entity.pdbx_description
1 polymer ?
#
loop_
_entity_poly.entity_id
_entity_poly.type
_entity_poly.pdbx_seq_one_letter_code
_entity_poly.pdbx_strand_id
1 'polypeptide(L)'
;MQSIAKVIVAFLLAAASLQASALALGPDEFVAARQLTCVLAQDSLGYLSADDFSDLTEEVLADYEQADGDVIYAKALGYFDGLMFGLPESDSSQIQARLRSFLESQACTRVVGVSYTL
;
A
#
# COMPACT_ATOMS: atom_id res chain seq x y z
N MET A 1 -44.74 -5.52 24.34
CA MET A 1 -44.17 -4.59 23.32
C MET A 1 -42.71 -4.21 23.58
N GLN A 2 -42.27 -3.97 24.82
CA GLN A 2 -40.89 -3.55 25.12
C GLN A 2 -39.78 -4.56 24.73
N SER A 3 -40.04 -5.87 24.78
CA SER A 3 -39.01 -6.88 24.43
C SER A 3 -38.76 -7.04 22.94
N ILE A 4 -39.76 -6.78 22.08
CA ILE A 4 -39.62 -6.93 20.62
C ILE A 4 -38.75 -5.80 20.05
N ALA A 5 -38.94 -4.57 20.54
CA ALA A 5 -38.12 -3.44 20.14
C ALA A 5 -36.63 -3.64 20.48
N LYS A 6 -36.32 -4.27 21.64
CA LYS A 6 -34.94 -4.58 22.03
C LYS A 6 -34.28 -5.61 21.10
N VAL A 7 -35.04 -6.62 20.66
CA VAL A 7 -34.54 -7.65 19.73
C VAL A 7 -34.29 -7.05 18.35
N ILE A 8 -35.16 -6.18 17.86
CA ILE A 8 -34.99 -5.51 16.57
C ILE A 8 -33.75 -4.59 16.58
N VAL A 9 -33.57 -3.82 17.66
CA VAL A 9 -32.39 -2.96 17.83
C VAL A 9 -31.11 -3.79 17.93
N ALA A 10 -31.11 -4.90 18.67
CA ALA A 10 -29.95 -5.79 18.75
C ALA A 10 -29.59 -6.42 17.40
N PHE A 11 -30.59 -6.78 16.59
CA PHE A 11 -30.38 -7.32 15.25
C PHE A 11 -29.83 -6.28 14.28
N LEU A 12 -30.32 -5.04 14.33
CA LEU A 12 -29.80 -3.93 13.53
C LEU A 12 -28.36 -3.56 13.90
N LEU A 13 -27.99 -3.57 15.18
CA LEU A 13 -26.61 -3.33 15.60
C LEU A 13 -25.66 -4.47 15.17
N ALA A 14 -26.12 -5.73 15.22
CA ALA A 14 -25.32 -6.85 14.75
C ALA A 14 -25.06 -6.76 13.24
N ALA A 15 -26.09 -6.44 12.45
CA ALA A 15 -25.96 -6.30 10.99
C ALA A 15 -24.99 -5.18 10.58
N ALA A 16 -24.95 -4.06 11.33
CA ALA A 16 -24.03 -2.95 11.07
C ALA A 16 -22.55 -3.31 11.36
N SER A 17 -22.27 -4.35 12.15
CA SER A 17 -20.90 -4.77 12.48
C SER A 17 -20.24 -5.66 11.42
N LEU A 18 -21.00 -6.19 10.47
CA LEU A 18 -20.46 -7.05 9.40
C LEU A 18 -19.66 -6.27 8.33
N GLN A 19 -19.68 -4.94 8.34
CA GLN A 19 -18.91 -4.11 7.40
C GLN A 19 -17.44 -3.90 7.85
N ALA A 20 -17.00 -4.54 8.93
CA ALA A 20 -15.64 -4.40 9.46
C ALA A 20 -14.61 -5.34 8.81
N SER A 21 -14.75 -5.64 7.51
CA SER A 21 -13.76 -6.38 6.73
C SER A 21 -12.80 -5.42 6.02
N ALA A 22 -12.11 -4.55 6.78
CA ALA A 22 -11.42 -3.40 6.16
C ALA A 22 -9.94 -3.22 6.55
N LEU A 23 -9.32 -4.14 7.31
CA LEU A 23 -7.92 -3.95 7.73
C LEU A 23 -7.00 -5.15 7.62
N ALA A 24 -7.51 -6.36 7.42
CA ALA A 24 -6.67 -7.53 7.18
C ALA A 24 -6.58 -7.79 5.68
N LEU A 25 -5.38 -7.65 5.12
CA LEU A 25 -5.13 -8.09 3.74
C LEU A 25 -5.03 -9.60 3.71
N GLY A 26 -5.53 -10.17 2.62
CA GLY A 26 -5.09 -11.49 2.23
C GLY A 26 -3.61 -11.47 1.83
N PRO A 27 -3.02 -12.66 1.62
CA PRO A 27 -1.62 -12.78 1.23
C PRO A 27 -1.28 -12.04 -0.07
N ASP A 28 -2.17 -12.07 -1.05
CA ASP A 28 -1.93 -11.53 -2.40
C ASP A 28 -1.95 -9.99 -2.40
N GLU A 29 -2.93 -9.41 -1.72
CA GLU A 29 -3.02 -7.98 -1.53
C GLU A 29 -1.79 -7.46 -0.76
N PHE A 30 -1.25 -8.24 0.18
CA PHE A 30 -0.04 -7.84 0.92
C PHE A 30 1.19 -7.82 0.01
N VAL A 31 1.28 -8.78 -0.90
CA VAL A 31 2.30 -8.79 -1.95
C VAL A 31 2.14 -7.58 -2.86
N ALA A 32 0.92 -7.25 -3.27
CA ALA A 32 0.63 -6.06 -4.09
C ALA A 32 1.00 -4.77 -3.36
N ALA A 33 0.64 -4.61 -2.08
CA ALA A 33 1.00 -3.44 -1.29
C ALA A 33 2.53 -3.28 -1.16
N ARG A 34 3.25 -4.39 -0.98
CA ARG A 34 4.71 -4.39 -0.97
C ARG A 34 5.30 -4.02 -2.33
N GLN A 35 4.76 -4.54 -3.43
CA GLN A 35 5.18 -4.17 -4.79
C GLN A 35 4.95 -2.68 -5.06
N LEU A 36 3.79 -2.17 -4.68
CA LEU A 36 3.47 -0.74 -4.81
C LEU A 36 4.37 0.14 -3.94
N THR A 37 4.82 -0.35 -2.78
CA THR A 37 5.85 0.33 -1.98
C THR A 37 7.18 0.44 -2.75
N CYS A 38 7.54 -0.55 -3.56
CA CYS A 38 8.71 -0.47 -4.44
C CYS A 38 8.53 0.58 -5.55
N VAL A 39 7.32 0.75 -6.08
CA VAL A 39 7.00 1.82 -7.03
C VAL A 39 7.15 3.19 -6.37
N LEU A 40 6.56 3.39 -5.19
CA LEU A 40 6.70 4.62 -4.39
C LEU A 40 8.15 4.96 -4.06
N ALA A 41 8.97 3.95 -3.73
CA ALA A 41 10.39 4.12 -3.47
C ALA A 41 11.18 4.56 -4.71
N GLN A 42 10.85 4.03 -5.89
CA GLN A 42 11.48 4.43 -7.15
C GLN A 42 11.08 5.86 -7.55
N ASP A 43 9.79 6.21 -7.43
CA ASP A 43 9.30 7.57 -7.64
C ASP A 43 9.97 8.58 -6.70
N SER A 44 10.05 8.25 -5.40
CA SER A 44 10.71 9.10 -4.40
C SER A 44 12.21 9.30 -4.63
N LEU A 45 12.87 8.37 -5.32
CA LEU A 45 14.27 8.49 -5.73
C LEU A 45 14.43 9.23 -7.06
N GLY A 46 13.33 9.58 -7.73
CA GLY A 46 13.32 10.23 -9.04
C GLY A 46 13.65 9.29 -10.20
N TYR A 47 13.44 7.98 -10.03
CA TYR A 47 13.72 6.99 -11.09
C TYR A 47 12.58 6.84 -12.09
N LEU A 48 11.37 7.26 -11.71
CA LEU A 48 10.18 7.15 -12.54
C LEU A 48 9.78 8.53 -13.08
N SER A 49 9.33 8.56 -14.33
CA SER A 49 8.50 9.69 -14.80
C SER A 49 7.09 9.58 -14.23
N ALA A 50 6.29 10.65 -14.35
CA ALA A 50 4.89 10.62 -13.93
C ALA A 50 4.07 9.56 -14.67
N ASP A 51 4.36 9.35 -15.96
CA ASP A 51 3.70 8.33 -16.77
C ASP A 51 4.14 6.92 -16.31
N ASP A 52 5.44 6.69 -16.09
CA ASP A 52 5.94 5.40 -15.57
C ASP A 52 5.35 5.07 -14.19
N PHE A 53 5.21 6.07 -13.32
CA PHE A 53 4.58 5.89 -12.01
C PHE A 53 3.11 5.47 -12.13
N SER A 54 2.36 6.11 -13.04
CA SER A 54 0.96 5.76 -13.31
C SER A 54 0.86 4.34 -13.84
N ASP A 55 1.64 4.02 -14.88
CA ASP A 55 1.60 2.71 -15.55
C ASP A 55 1.95 1.56 -14.58
N LEU A 56 2.98 1.73 -13.74
CA LEU A 56 3.39 0.71 -12.77
C LEU A 56 2.38 0.57 -11.62
N THR A 57 1.77 1.67 -11.19
CA THR A 57 0.70 1.62 -10.18
C THR A 57 -0.52 0.89 -10.73
N GLU A 58 -0.91 1.19 -11.96
CA GLU A 58 -2.00 0.51 -12.65
C GLU A 58 -1.68 -0.97 -12.88
N GLU A 59 -0.45 -1.33 -13.26
CA GLU A 59 -0.04 -2.73 -13.42
C GLU A 59 -0.20 -3.53 -12.12
N VAL A 60 0.24 -2.98 -10.99
CA VAL A 60 0.12 -3.66 -9.69
C VAL A 60 -1.35 -3.83 -9.26
N LEU A 61 -2.20 -2.88 -9.63
CA LEU A 61 -3.61 -2.84 -9.21
C LEU A 61 -4.58 -3.44 -10.24
N ALA A 62 -4.11 -3.86 -11.42
CA ALA A 62 -4.94 -4.25 -12.56
C ALA A 62 -5.95 -5.37 -12.25
N ASP A 63 -5.58 -6.31 -11.38
CA ASP A 63 -6.40 -7.47 -11.04
C ASP A 63 -7.33 -7.24 -9.84
N TYR A 64 -7.32 -6.03 -9.25
CA TYR A 64 -8.09 -5.72 -8.05
C TYR A 64 -9.28 -4.80 -8.37
N GLU A 65 -10.39 -5.02 -7.67
CA GLU A 65 -11.49 -4.06 -7.70
C GLU A 65 -11.05 -2.74 -7.05
N GLN A 66 -11.67 -1.62 -7.46
CA GLN A 66 -11.27 -0.28 -7.01
C GLN A 66 -11.19 -0.15 -5.48
N ALA A 67 -12.17 -0.71 -4.76
CA ALA A 67 -12.21 -0.64 -3.30
C ALA A 67 -11.02 -1.39 -2.65
N ASP A 68 -10.63 -2.53 -3.21
CA ASP A 68 -9.47 -3.30 -2.74
C ASP A 68 -8.16 -2.61 -3.11
N GLY A 69 -8.10 -2.01 -4.32
CA GLY A 69 -6.99 -1.19 -4.78
C GLY A 69 -6.70 -0.01 -3.86
N ASP A 70 -7.73 0.70 -3.41
CA ASP A 70 -7.59 1.82 -2.46
C ASP A 70 -6.99 1.35 -1.11
N VAL A 71 -7.41 0.17 -0.63
CA VAL A 71 -6.89 -0.40 0.62
C VAL A 71 -5.44 -0.85 0.46
N ILE A 72 -5.09 -1.46 -0.68
CA ILE A 72 -3.72 -1.84 -1.03
C ILE A 72 -2.82 -0.59 -1.09
N TYR A 73 -3.28 0.45 -1.78
CA TYR A 73 -2.56 1.72 -1.91
C TYR A 73 -2.31 2.38 -0.55
N ALA A 74 -3.35 2.48 0.30
CA ALA A 74 -3.21 3.03 1.63
C ALA A 74 -2.19 2.25 2.50
N LYS A 75 -2.06 0.95 2.29
CA LYS A 75 -1.08 0.13 3.01
C LYS A 75 0.32 0.24 2.45
N ALA A 76 0.47 0.40 1.14
CA ALA A 76 1.75 0.73 0.54
C ALA A 76 2.30 2.05 1.11
N LEU A 77 1.45 3.08 1.23
CA LEU A 77 1.80 4.33 1.92
C LEU A 77 2.21 4.09 3.37
N GLY A 78 1.41 3.34 4.14
CA GLY A 78 1.75 3.04 5.54
C GLY A 78 3.06 2.26 5.69
N TYR A 79 3.36 1.34 4.78
CA TYR A 79 4.64 0.62 4.74
C TYR A 79 5.78 1.60 4.42
N PHE A 80 5.60 2.44 3.42
CA PHE A 80 6.56 3.46 3.01
C PHE A 80 6.90 4.43 4.16
N ASP A 81 5.88 4.94 4.85
CA ASP A 81 6.06 5.78 6.05
C ASP A 81 6.79 5.02 7.16
N GLY A 82 6.45 3.74 7.34
CA GLY A 82 7.15 2.85 8.26
C GLY A 82 8.64 2.68 7.94
N LEU A 83 9.02 2.66 6.66
CA LEU A 83 10.43 2.64 6.24
C LEU A 83 11.15 3.92 6.65
N MET A 84 10.47 5.06 6.64
CA MET A 84 11.03 6.37 6.97
C MET A 84 10.98 6.68 8.47
N PHE A 85 10.32 5.84 9.26
CA PHE A 85 10.19 6.04 10.70
C PHE A 85 11.55 6.27 11.38
N GLY A 86 11.63 7.35 12.15
CA GLY A 86 12.84 7.75 12.89
C GLY A 86 13.88 8.50 12.06
N LEU A 87 13.64 8.74 10.77
CA LEU A 87 14.48 9.62 9.95
C LEU A 87 13.90 11.05 9.95
N PRO A 88 14.73 12.09 10.10
CA PRO A 88 14.28 13.46 9.87
C PRO A 88 13.93 13.67 8.39
N GLU A 89 12.79 14.30 8.10
CA GLU A 89 12.39 14.64 6.72
C GLU A 89 13.42 15.52 5.99
N SER A 90 14.20 16.31 6.73
CA SER A 90 15.27 17.16 6.19
C SER A 90 16.52 16.38 5.78
N ASP A 91 16.67 15.12 6.22
CA ASP A 91 17.84 14.30 5.89
C ASP A 91 17.60 13.46 4.64
N SER A 92 17.58 14.16 3.51
CA SER A 92 17.45 13.55 2.18
C SER A 92 18.49 12.46 1.93
N SER A 93 19.69 12.54 2.52
CA SER A 93 20.75 11.56 2.32
C SER A 93 20.43 10.22 2.97
N GLN A 94 19.93 10.24 4.21
CA GLN A 94 19.52 9.03 4.92
C GLN A 94 18.24 8.44 4.34
N ILE A 95 17.28 9.29 3.95
CA ILE A 95 16.05 8.86 3.27
C ILE A 95 16.40 8.12 1.97
N GLN A 96 17.21 8.72 1.10
CA GLN A 96 17.60 8.07 -0.16
C GLN A 96 18.39 6.78 0.09
N ALA A 97 19.30 6.75 1.07
CA ALA A 97 20.04 5.54 1.41
C ALA A 97 19.10 4.40 1.87
N ARG A 98 18.07 4.73 2.68
CA ARG A 98 17.05 3.76 3.12
C ARG A 98 16.24 3.22 1.95
N LEU A 99 15.77 4.11 1.06
CA LEU A 99 14.99 3.71 -0.11
C LEU A 99 15.82 2.83 -1.07
N ARG A 100 17.07 3.20 -1.34
CA ARG A 100 17.98 2.36 -2.16
C ARG A 100 18.19 0.98 -1.53
N SER A 101 18.48 0.93 -0.23
CA SER A 101 18.63 -0.34 0.49
C SER A 101 17.35 -1.19 0.47
N PHE A 102 16.17 -0.57 0.51
CA PHE A 102 14.90 -1.27 0.39
C PHE A 102 14.71 -1.86 -1.01
N LEU A 103 15.00 -1.09 -2.07
CA LEU A 103 14.92 -1.56 -3.47
C LEU A 103 15.91 -2.68 -3.78
N GLU A 104 17.11 -2.64 -3.18
CA GLU A 104 18.14 -3.68 -3.31
C GLU A 104 17.83 -4.94 -2.48
N SER A 105 16.82 -4.89 -1.60
CA SER A 105 16.41 -6.02 -0.79
C SER A 105 15.54 -7.01 -1.56
N GLN A 106 15.30 -8.19 -0.98
CA GLN A 106 14.38 -9.18 -1.55
C GLN A 106 12.90 -8.75 -1.51
N ALA A 107 12.59 -7.58 -0.95
CA ALA A 107 11.23 -7.03 -0.96
C ALA A 107 10.76 -6.69 -2.38
N CYS A 108 11.67 -6.26 -3.25
CA CYS A 108 11.40 -5.82 -4.63
C CYS A 108 11.92 -6.88 -5.63
N THR A 109 11.17 -7.97 -5.80
CA THR A 109 11.56 -9.10 -6.66
C THR A 109 11.14 -8.97 -8.12
N ARG A 110 10.22 -8.05 -8.45
CA ARG A 110 10.01 -7.56 -9.83
C ARG A 110 10.75 -6.22 -9.96
N VAL A 111 11.96 -6.26 -10.50
CA VAL A 111 12.64 -5.09 -11.03
C VAL A 111 11.88 -4.68 -12.30
N VAL A 112 10.96 -3.74 -12.17
CA VAL A 112 10.27 -3.10 -13.32
C VAL A 112 11.05 -1.84 -13.65
N GLY A 113 11.82 -1.88 -14.73
CA GLY A 113 12.42 -0.69 -15.34
C GLY A 113 13.69 -0.15 -14.70
N VAL A 114 14.81 -0.88 -14.79
CA VAL A 114 16.13 -0.23 -14.67
C VAL A 114 16.77 -0.21 -16.06
N SER A 115 16.57 0.89 -16.78
CA SER A 115 17.47 1.25 -17.89
C SER A 115 18.73 1.85 -17.27
N TYR A 116 19.74 1.02 -16.98
CA TYR A 116 21.09 1.51 -16.72
C TYR A 116 21.76 1.83 -18.06
N THR A 117 22.12 3.08 -18.28
CA THR A 117 23.15 3.45 -19.26
C THR A 117 24.47 3.57 -18.49
N LEU A 118 25.43 2.70 -18.79
CA LEU A 118 26.81 2.75 -18.28
C LEU A 118 27.60 3.89 -18.93
#